data_AF-A0A6L3AIW7-F1
#
_entry.id   AF-A0A6L3AIW7-F1
#
_cell.length_a   1.000
_cell.length_b   1.000
_cell.length_c   1.000
_cell.angle_alpha   90.00
_cell.angle_beta   90.00
_cell.angle_gamma   90.00
#
_symmetry.space_group_name_H-M   'P 1'
#
loop_
_entity.id
_entity.type
_entity.pdbx_description
1 polymer ?
#
loop_
_entity_poly.entity_id
_entity_poly.type
_entity_poly.pdbx_seq_one_letter_code
_entity_poly.pdbx_strand_id
1 'polypeptide(L)'
;MSGGDTPNTFKKPKTPLEDILTQWGDLARELKKIPVSADWAYYNCKPTIEGICQSHRLKWKDIPNKFLEYASDKPEWDDVVRIIPKREYVKTEISNTITSKLIEEHHKYLPQIVHNLDELSVSEERHYEFEKKVNLVFQMLEFEVDEYGQGTGRNPDGIAKDNQNRYAIIIDAKSRSNGYKLGTDDRQIIEYINKFKGILDRQGFHKIYFLIVSSRFETTSCNSINNIKIETNTITSLISSGLLLKILAKKIELPRLFDLKEFQKLLIESGEITEERVSRFLSKIK
;
A
#
# COMPACT_ATOMS: atom_id res chain seq x y z
N MET A 1 -36.75 -40.86 23.26
CA MET A 1 -37.32 -39.68 22.59
C MET A 1 -36.43 -38.50 22.92
N SER A 2 -35.83 -37.91 21.89
CA SER A 2 -34.71 -36.98 21.96
C SER A 2 -35.20 -35.56 22.27
N GLY A 3 -34.78 -35.00 23.40
CA GLY A 3 -34.97 -33.57 23.70
C GLY A 3 -33.89 -32.76 23.00
N GLY A 4 -34.21 -32.16 21.87
CA GLY A 4 -33.35 -31.21 21.17
C GLY A 4 -33.86 -29.79 21.39
N ASP A 5 -33.19 -29.03 22.25
CA ASP A 5 -33.38 -27.59 22.34
C ASP A 5 -32.76 -26.93 21.08
N THR A 6 -33.62 -26.32 20.26
CA THR A 6 -33.17 -25.44 19.17
C THR A 6 -32.77 -24.08 19.73
N PRO A 7 -31.54 -23.58 19.47
CA PRO A 7 -31.12 -22.27 19.96
C PRO A 7 -31.89 -21.15 19.25
N ASN A 8 -32.58 -20.31 20.01
CA ASN A 8 -33.20 -19.09 19.51
C ASN A 8 -32.12 -18.11 19.01
N THR A 9 -31.97 -17.99 17.69
CA THR A 9 -31.10 -16.98 17.08
C THR A 9 -31.86 -15.65 16.99
N PHE A 10 -31.74 -14.82 18.04
CA PHE A 10 -32.20 -13.43 17.99
C PHE A 10 -31.31 -12.62 17.02
N LYS A 11 -31.68 -12.58 15.74
CA LYS A 11 -31.10 -11.62 14.78
C LYS A 11 -31.84 -10.29 14.94
N LYS A 12 -31.31 -9.38 15.76
CA LYS A 12 -31.76 -7.98 15.72
C LYS A 12 -31.56 -7.43 14.31
N PRO A 13 -32.52 -6.69 13.74
CA PRO A 13 -32.34 -6.05 12.45
C PRO A 13 -31.13 -5.10 12.53
N LYS A 14 -30.24 -5.20 11.54
CA LYS A 14 -29.06 -4.34 11.45
C LYS A 14 -29.52 -2.93 11.06
N THR A 15 -29.07 -1.91 11.78
CA THR A 15 -29.23 -0.51 11.34
C THR A 15 -28.58 -0.35 9.96
N PRO A 16 -29.28 0.14 8.93
CA PRO A 16 -28.71 0.43 7.62
C PRO A 16 -27.48 1.34 7.70
N LEU A 17 -26.53 1.17 6.77
CA LEU A 17 -25.31 1.99 6.75
C LEU A 17 -25.64 3.47 6.52
N GLU A 18 -26.63 3.76 5.67
CA GLU A 18 -27.08 5.13 5.38
C GLU A 18 -27.59 5.85 6.62
N ASP A 19 -28.33 5.17 7.50
CA ASP A 19 -28.83 5.74 8.76
C ASP A 19 -27.68 6.05 9.73
N ILE A 20 -26.60 5.26 9.69
CA ILE A 20 -25.39 5.48 10.50
C ILE A 20 -24.63 6.69 9.98
N LEU A 21 -24.48 6.81 8.66
CA LEU A 21 -23.80 7.94 8.02
C LEU A 21 -24.59 9.23 8.20
N THR A 22 -25.92 9.18 8.09
CA THR A 22 -26.82 10.31 8.38
C THR A 22 -26.65 10.79 9.81
N GLN A 23 -26.77 9.89 10.80
CA GLN A 23 -26.56 10.22 12.21
C GLN A 23 -25.17 10.81 12.48
N TRP A 24 -24.14 10.30 11.80
CA TRP A 24 -22.78 10.84 11.93
C TRP A 24 -22.66 12.24 11.34
N GLY A 25 -23.27 12.48 10.19
CA GLY A 25 -23.33 13.80 9.56
C GLY A 25 -24.06 14.81 10.44
N ASP A 26 -25.20 14.45 11.00
CA ASP A 26 -25.97 15.31 11.91
C ASP A 26 -25.18 15.63 13.17
N LEU A 27 -24.50 14.64 13.76
CA LEU A 27 -23.63 14.87 14.91
C LEU A 27 -22.46 15.81 14.56
N ALA A 28 -21.87 15.65 13.37
CA ALA A 28 -20.79 16.53 12.90
C ALA A 28 -21.28 17.98 12.70
N ARG A 29 -22.49 18.14 12.17
CA ARG A 29 -23.18 19.42 12.01
C ARG A 29 -23.46 20.08 13.35
N GLU A 30 -23.99 19.33 14.32
CA GLU A 30 -24.28 19.80 15.66
C GLU A 30 -23.01 20.27 16.38
N LEU A 31 -21.93 19.48 16.30
CA LEU A 31 -20.66 19.78 16.96
C LEU A 31 -19.80 20.81 16.22
N LYS A 32 -20.10 21.09 14.94
CA LYS A 32 -19.28 21.91 14.02
C LYS A 32 -17.82 21.45 13.94
N LYS A 33 -17.57 20.16 14.17
CA LYS A 33 -16.25 19.50 14.11
C LYS A 33 -16.46 18.02 13.78
N ILE A 34 -15.40 17.32 13.40
CA ILE A 34 -15.43 15.87 13.24
C ILE A 34 -15.75 15.21 14.59
N PRO A 35 -16.83 14.40 14.69
CA PRO A 35 -17.14 13.65 15.90
C PRO A 35 -16.09 12.58 16.20
N VAL A 36 -15.61 12.54 17.44
CA VAL A 36 -14.79 11.44 17.93
C VAL A 36 -15.66 10.33 18.53
N SER A 37 -15.07 9.17 18.81
CA SER A 37 -15.79 8.02 19.35
C SER A 37 -16.50 8.32 20.67
N ALA A 38 -15.91 9.18 21.50
CA ALA A 38 -16.52 9.64 22.74
C ALA A 38 -17.79 10.47 22.51
N ASP A 39 -17.82 11.30 21.45
CA ASP A 39 -19.00 12.10 21.11
C ASP A 39 -20.16 11.16 20.73
N TRP A 40 -19.94 10.16 19.88
CA TRP A 40 -20.97 9.19 19.49
C TRP A 40 -21.59 8.44 20.68
N ALA A 41 -20.77 8.09 21.67
CA ALA A 41 -21.24 7.45 22.90
C ALA A 41 -22.00 8.43 23.79
N TYR A 42 -21.48 9.66 23.95
CA TYR A 42 -22.10 10.72 24.76
C TYR A 42 -23.48 11.12 24.22
N TYR A 43 -23.62 11.21 22.91
CA TYR A 43 -24.87 11.53 22.20
C TYR A 43 -25.80 10.31 22.00
N ASN A 44 -25.47 9.15 22.57
CA ASN A 44 -26.28 7.92 22.54
C ASN A 44 -26.65 7.43 21.12
N CYS A 45 -25.86 7.76 20.11
CA CYS A 45 -26.08 7.36 18.72
C CYS A 45 -26.07 5.83 18.58
N LYS A 46 -26.82 5.30 17.60
CA LYS A 46 -26.97 3.85 17.38
C LYS A 46 -26.63 3.45 15.94
N PRO A 47 -25.98 2.29 15.74
CA PRO A 47 -25.53 1.34 16.75
C PRO A 47 -24.29 1.83 17.49
N THR A 48 -23.87 1.10 18.53
CA THR A 48 -22.59 1.36 19.19
C THR A 48 -21.44 1.24 18.19
N ILE A 49 -20.29 1.83 18.48
CA ILE A 49 -19.12 1.77 17.59
C ILE A 49 -18.71 0.32 17.31
N GLU A 50 -18.75 -0.53 18.34
CA GLU A 50 -18.54 -1.97 18.19
C GLU A 50 -19.63 -2.60 17.30
N GLY A 51 -20.90 -2.20 17.47
CA GLY A 51 -22.00 -2.61 16.61
C GLY A 51 -21.82 -2.20 15.15
N ILE A 52 -21.33 -0.99 14.86
CA ILE A 52 -20.99 -0.53 13.51
C ILE A 52 -19.91 -1.44 12.90
N CYS A 53 -18.84 -1.70 13.66
CA CYS A 53 -17.74 -2.56 13.22
C CYS A 53 -18.22 -3.99 12.93
N GLN A 54 -19.02 -4.59 13.80
CA GLN A 54 -19.52 -5.96 13.65
C GLN A 54 -20.54 -6.08 12.51
N SER A 55 -21.43 -5.09 12.35
CA SER A 55 -22.54 -5.18 11.39
C SER A 55 -22.15 -4.81 9.96
N HIS A 56 -21.24 -3.84 9.80
CA HIS A 56 -20.86 -3.24 8.51
C HIS A 56 -19.37 -3.31 8.20
N ARG A 57 -18.55 -3.92 9.07
CA ARG A 57 -17.08 -3.97 8.93
C ARG A 57 -16.44 -2.59 8.76
N LEU A 58 -17.10 -1.54 9.26
CA LEU A 58 -16.66 -0.15 9.17
C LEU A 58 -16.04 0.28 10.51
N LYS A 59 -14.78 0.73 10.50
CA LYS A 59 -14.12 1.26 11.71
C LYS A 59 -14.44 2.74 11.87
N TRP A 60 -14.50 3.22 13.12
CA TRP A 60 -14.84 4.61 13.45
C TRP A 60 -14.02 5.65 12.66
N LYS A 61 -12.70 5.42 12.55
CA LYS A 61 -11.78 6.31 11.82
C LYS A 61 -12.07 6.43 10.32
N ASP A 62 -12.79 5.47 9.74
CA ASP A 62 -13.10 5.41 8.31
C ASP A 62 -14.48 6.02 8.00
N ILE A 63 -15.28 6.32 9.04
CA ILE A 63 -16.62 6.93 8.88
C ILE A 63 -16.57 8.29 8.16
N PRO A 64 -15.63 9.22 8.43
CA PRO A 64 -15.57 10.48 7.68
C PRO A 64 -15.41 10.27 6.17
N ASN A 65 -14.62 9.27 5.75
CA ASN A 65 -14.43 8.98 4.33
C ASN A 65 -15.67 8.32 3.72
N LYS A 66 -16.30 7.38 4.44
CA LYS A 66 -17.58 6.80 4.00
C LYS A 66 -18.70 7.82 3.94
N PHE A 67 -18.66 8.82 4.81
CA PHE A 67 -19.58 9.94 4.76
C PHE A 67 -19.37 10.80 3.51
N LEU A 68 -18.11 11.08 3.12
CA LEU A 68 -17.82 11.79 1.86
C LEU A 68 -18.34 11.04 0.62
N GLU A 69 -18.22 9.70 0.59
CA GLU A 69 -18.81 8.88 -0.48
C GLU A 69 -20.34 9.02 -0.50
N TYR A 70 -20.97 8.86 0.66
CA TYR A 70 -22.42 8.97 0.84
C TYR A 70 -22.98 10.36 0.52
N ALA A 71 -22.24 11.42 0.83
CA ALA A 71 -22.63 12.81 0.61
C ALA A 71 -22.29 13.35 -0.79
N SER A 72 -21.63 12.55 -1.63
CA SER A 72 -21.06 13.02 -2.91
C SER A 72 -22.09 13.56 -3.91
N ASP A 73 -23.33 13.11 -3.82
CA ASP A 73 -24.48 13.48 -4.65
C ASP A 73 -25.58 14.23 -3.87
N LYS A 74 -25.28 14.66 -2.64
CA LYS A 74 -26.25 15.24 -1.68
C LYS A 74 -25.82 16.62 -1.19
N PRO A 75 -26.21 17.71 -1.90
CA PRO A 75 -25.83 19.08 -1.57
C PRO A 75 -26.22 19.53 -0.16
N GLU A 76 -27.20 18.88 0.46
CA GLU A 76 -27.63 19.15 1.84
C GLU A 76 -26.56 18.86 2.90
N TRP A 77 -25.47 18.15 2.55
CA TRP A 77 -24.36 17.85 3.45
C TRP A 77 -23.11 18.72 3.22
N ASP A 78 -23.18 19.74 2.37
CA ASP A 78 -22.06 20.60 2.00
C ASP A 78 -21.35 21.23 3.21
N ASP A 79 -22.13 21.58 4.24
CA ASP A 79 -21.65 22.15 5.49
C ASP A 79 -20.77 21.17 6.28
N VAL A 80 -21.17 19.90 6.35
CA VAL A 80 -20.43 18.82 7.00
C VAL A 80 -19.20 18.42 6.17
N VAL A 81 -19.33 18.37 4.84
CA VAL A 81 -18.21 18.07 3.94
C VAL A 81 -17.06 19.08 4.12
N ARG A 82 -17.37 20.36 4.36
CA ARG A 82 -16.37 21.43 4.55
C ARG A 82 -15.54 21.30 5.83
N ILE A 83 -16.09 20.72 6.89
CA ILE A 83 -15.37 20.56 8.17
C ILE A 83 -14.49 19.32 8.20
N ILE A 84 -14.70 18.37 7.28
CA ILE A 84 -13.81 17.24 7.10
C ILE A 84 -12.52 17.78 6.46
N PRO A 85 -11.35 17.69 7.13
CA PRO A 85 -10.10 18.14 6.56
C PRO A 85 -9.94 17.48 5.20
N LYS A 86 -9.84 18.31 4.16
CA LYS A 86 -9.36 17.88 2.85
C LYS A 86 -7.89 17.46 3.02
N ARG A 87 -7.65 16.27 3.58
CA ARG A 87 -6.47 15.51 3.17
C ARG A 87 -6.59 15.43 1.66
N GLU A 88 -5.52 15.75 0.94
CA GLU A 88 -5.47 15.68 -0.52
C GLU A 88 -5.93 14.29 -0.99
N TYR A 89 -7.24 14.16 -1.14
CA TYR A 89 -7.90 12.99 -1.65
C TYR A 89 -7.94 13.27 -3.13
N VAL A 90 -6.87 12.90 -3.82
CA VAL A 90 -6.82 12.93 -5.27
C VAL A 90 -7.91 11.98 -5.74
N LYS A 91 -9.05 12.56 -6.17
CA LYS A 91 -10.10 11.83 -6.88
C LYS A 91 -9.45 11.01 -7.99
N THR A 92 -9.88 9.75 -8.07
CA THR A 92 -9.30 8.65 -8.85
C THR A 92 -9.15 8.95 -10.35
N GLU A 93 -9.81 9.98 -10.89
CA GLU A 93 -9.67 10.42 -12.28
C GLU A 93 -8.46 11.35 -12.53
N ILE A 94 -8.10 12.20 -11.57
CA ILE A 94 -6.95 13.11 -11.71
C ILE A 94 -5.63 12.36 -11.45
N SER A 95 -5.63 11.40 -10.52
CA SER A 95 -4.47 10.51 -10.33
C SER A 95 -4.22 9.70 -11.60
N ASN A 96 -5.27 9.13 -12.22
CA ASN A 96 -5.11 8.39 -13.46
C ASN A 96 -4.61 9.29 -14.61
N THR A 97 -5.04 10.55 -14.67
CA THR A 97 -4.62 11.49 -15.73
C THR A 97 -3.18 12.02 -15.55
N ILE A 98 -2.74 12.27 -14.31
CA ILE A 98 -1.37 12.70 -14.01
C ILE A 98 -0.41 11.51 -14.12
N THR A 99 -0.81 10.35 -13.60
CA THR A 99 -0.07 9.09 -13.77
C THR A 99 0.01 8.73 -15.25
N SER A 100 -1.06 8.82 -16.04
CA SER A 100 -1.02 8.55 -17.48
C SER A 100 -0.14 9.54 -18.26
N LYS A 101 -0.15 10.84 -17.92
CA LYS A 101 0.73 11.83 -18.57
C LYS A 101 2.21 11.63 -18.24
N LEU A 102 2.54 11.34 -16.98
CA LEU A 102 3.91 11.05 -16.56
C LEU A 102 4.42 9.72 -17.14
N ILE A 103 3.53 8.73 -17.24
CA ILE A 103 3.78 7.45 -17.91
C ILE A 103 4.08 7.68 -19.40
N GLU A 104 3.28 8.49 -20.12
CA GLU A 104 3.50 8.77 -21.54
C GLU A 104 4.88 9.39 -21.84
N GLU A 105 5.35 10.34 -21.03
CA GLU A 105 6.67 10.97 -21.23
C GLU A 105 7.83 9.98 -21.00
N HIS A 106 7.69 9.07 -20.03
CA HIS A 106 8.74 8.11 -19.67
C HIS A 106 8.69 6.81 -20.51
N HIS A 107 7.54 6.47 -21.09
CA HIS A 107 7.35 5.29 -21.93
C HIS A 107 8.27 5.27 -23.16
N LYS A 108 8.68 6.44 -23.65
CA LYS A 108 9.64 6.56 -24.76
C LYS A 108 10.96 5.82 -24.50
N TYR A 109 11.40 5.76 -23.25
CA TYR A 109 12.66 5.11 -22.87
C TYR A 109 12.48 3.70 -22.33
N LEU A 110 11.25 3.29 -22.00
CA LEU A 110 10.99 1.97 -21.45
C LEU A 110 10.97 0.90 -22.55
N PRO A 111 11.56 -0.28 -22.33
CA PRO A 111 11.39 -1.43 -23.21
C PRO A 111 9.93 -1.90 -23.20
N GLN A 112 9.40 -2.30 -24.35
CA GLN A 112 8.00 -2.77 -24.47
C GLN A 112 7.66 -3.90 -23.49
N ILE A 113 8.64 -4.76 -23.18
CA ILE A 113 8.45 -5.88 -22.24
C ILE A 113 8.07 -5.42 -20.83
N VAL A 114 8.31 -4.16 -20.43
CA VAL A 114 7.94 -3.64 -19.10
C VAL A 114 6.79 -2.62 -19.12
N HIS A 115 6.28 -2.23 -20.30
CA HIS A 115 5.28 -1.16 -20.44
C HIS A 115 3.98 -1.40 -19.66
N ASN A 116 3.52 -2.65 -19.60
CA ASN A 116 2.27 -2.99 -18.91
C ASN A 116 2.48 -3.36 -17.43
N LEU A 117 3.61 -3.00 -16.81
CA LEU A 117 3.84 -3.28 -15.39
C LEU A 117 2.75 -2.64 -14.51
N ASP A 118 2.31 -1.42 -14.84
CA ASP A 118 1.24 -0.73 -14.12
C ASP A 118 -0.13 -1.39 -14.31
N GLU A 119 -0.43 -1.91 -15.49
CA GLU A 119 -1.66 -2.68 -15.73
C GLU A 119 -1.65 -4.00 -14.93
N LEU A 120 -0.49 -4.64 -14.86
CA LEU A 120 -0.29 -5.88 -14.10
C LEU A 120 -0.40 -5.66 -12.59
N SER A 121 -0.03 -4.48 -12.08
CA SER A 121 -0.04 -4.16 -10.65
C SER A 121 -1.45 -4.01 -10.05
N VAL A 122 -2.48 -3.88 -10.90
CA VAL A 122 -3.90 -3.86 -10.50
C VAL A 122 -4.66 -5.14 -10.85
N SER A 123 -4.03 -6.07 -11.60
CA SER A 123 -4.65 -7.31 -12.06
C SER A 123 -4.36 -8.49 -11.13
N GLU A 124 -5.29 -8.79 -10.22
CA GLU A 124 -5.14 -9.86 -9.23
C GLU A 124 -5.00 -11.26 -9.88
N GLU A 125 -5.61 -11.47 -11.05
CA GLU A 125 -5.50 -12.70 -11.83
C GLU A 125 -4.11 -12.89 -12.46
N ARG A 126 -3.37 -11.80 -12.68
CA ARG A 126 -2.05 -11.79 -13.33
C ARG A 126 -0.92 -11.44 -12.36
N HIS A 127 -1.11 -11.69 -11.06
CA HIS A 127 -0.12 -11.41 -10.01
C HIS A 127 1.24 -12.05 -10.29
N TYR A 128 1.29 -13.27 -10.84
CA TYR A 128 2.54 -13.94 -11.19
C TYR A 128 3.31 -13.23 -12.32
N GLU A 129 2.60 -12.73 -13.33
CA GLU A 129 3.24 -11.93 -14.38
C GLU A 129 3.77 -10.61 -13.82
N PHE A 130 3.07 -10.02 -12.85
CA PHE A 130 3.52 -8.83 -12.14
C PHE A 130 4.81 -9.10 -11.36
N GLU A 131 4.85 -10.15 -10.54
CA GLU A 131 6.04 -10.59 -9.78
C GLU A 131 7.27 -10.73 -10.68
N LYS A 132 7.14 -11.50 -11.77
CA LYS A 132 8.22 -11.68 -12.75
C LYS A 132 8.68 -10.36 -13.36
N LYS A 133 7.75 -9.48 -13.69
CA LYS A 133 8.09 -8.22 -14.36
C LYS A 133 8.73 -7.22 -13.40
N VAL A 134 8.35 -7.23 -12.12
CA VAL A 134 9.08 -6.49 -11.08
C VAL A 134 10.53 -6.98 -11.02
N ASN A 135 10.76 -8.29 -10.94
CA ASN A 135 12.12 -8.86 -10.93
C ASN A 135 12.92 -8.47 -12.19
N LEU A 136 12.29 -8.51 -13.36
CA LEU A 136 12.90 -8.05 -14.61
C LEU A 136 13.31 -6.57 -14.55
N VAL A 137 12.48 -5.70 -13.96
CA VAL A 137 12.85 -4.28 -13.78
C VAL A 137 14.10 -4.14 -12.91
N PHE A 138 14.21 -4.90 -11.81
CA PHE A 138 15.44 -4.89 -11.00
C PHE A 138 16.66 -5.39 -11.78
N GLN A 139 16.53 -6.42 -12.62
CA GLN A 139 17.61 -6.84 -13.52
C GLN A 139 18.01 -5.72 -14.49
N MET A 140 17.03 -5.01 -15.07
CA MET A 140 17.29 -3.89 -15.97
C MET A 140 17.94 -2.68 -15.26
N LEU A 141 17.70 -2.52 -13.96
CA LEU A 141 18.40 -1.59 -13.07
C LEU A 141 19.80 -2.07 -12.67
N GLU A 142 20.27 -3.21 -13.19
CA GLU A 142 21.61 -3.79 -13.01
C GLU A 142 21.83 -4.54 -11.68
N PHE A 143 20.75 -4.89 -10.97
CA PHE A 143 20.84 -5.84 -9.88
C PHE A 143 21.01 -7.28 -10.39
N GLU A 144 21.73 -8.10 -9.63
CA GLU A 144 21.66 -9.56 -9.78
C GLU A 144 20.42 -10.05 -9.03
N VAL A 145 19.47 -10.70 -9.72
CA VAL A 145 18.16 -11.08 -9.14
C VAL A 145 18.01 -12.59 -9.06
N ASP A 146 17.77 -13.10 -7.85
CA ASP A 146 17.30 -14.46 -7.61
C ASP A 146 15.76 -14.47 -7.55
N GLU A 147 15.09 -15.23 -8.42
CA GLU A 147 13.63 -15.38 -8.44
C GLU A 147 13.21 -16.61 -7.62
N TYR A 148 12.26 -16.46 -6.69
CA TYR A 148 11.84 -17.57 -5.81
C TYR A 148 10.41 -18.07 -6.06
N GLY A 149 9.50 -17.20 -6.54
CA GLY A 149 8.15 -17.53 -7.03
C GLY A 149 7.25 -18.34 -6.07
N GLN A 150 6.00 -18.59 -6.48
CA GLN A 150 5.11 -19.49 -5.74
C GLN A 150 5.48 -20.97 -5.93
N GLY A 151 5.18 -21.79 -4.90
CA GLY A 151 5.24 -23.26 -4.96
C GLY A 151 6.37 -23.92 -4.17
N THR A 152 7.29 -23.15 -3.59
CA THR A 152 8.46 -23.67 -2.83
C THR A 152 8.46 -23.24 -1.35
N GLY A 153 7.34 -22.73 -0.85
CA GLY A 153 7.13 -22.32 0.55
C GLY A 153 6.87 -20.82 0.72
N ARG A 154 7.08 -20.31 1.95
CA ARG A 154 7.05 -18.87 2.26
C ARG A 154 8.37 -18.24 1.79
N ASN A 155 8.39 -17.77 0.55
CA ASN A 155 9.52 -17.10 -0.06
C ASN A 155 9.10 -15.71 -0.56
N PRO A 156 10.06 -14.76 -0.67
CA PRO A 156 9.82 -13.51 -1.37
C PRO A 156 9.63 -13.79 -2.87
N ASP A 157 9.19 -12.78 -3.62
CA ASP A 157 9.04 -12.92 -5.07
C ASP A 157 10.40 -12.86 -5.77
N GLY A 158 11.33 -12.07 -5.22
CA GLY A 158 12.71 -12.05 -5.66
C GLY A 158 13.66 -11.44 -4.64
N ILE A 159 14.96 -11.60 -4.88
CA ILE A 159 16.03 -10.93 -4.13
C ILE A 159 16.97 -10.25 -5.11
N ALA A 160 17.00 -8.93 -5.08
CA ALA A 160 17.92 -8.12 -5.89
C ALA A 160 19.19 -7.82 -5.09
N LYS A 161 20.35 -8.08 -5.67
CA LYS A 161 21.67 -7.99 -5.03
C LYS A 161 22.55 -7.00 -5.77
N ASP A 162 23.16 -6.10 -5.02
CA ASP A 162 24.26 -5.27 -5.50
C ASP A 162 25.56 -5.77 -4.86
N ASN A 163 26.34 -6.50 -5.66
CA ASN A 163 27.61 -7.08 -5.26
C ASN A 163 28.68 -6.02 -4.98
N GLN A 164 28.62 -4.86 -5.64
CA GLN A 164 29.63 -3.80 -5.49
C GLN A 164 29.43 -3.06 -4.16
N ASN A 165 28.20 -2.68 -3.85
CA ASN A 165 27.87 -1.97 -2.61
C ASN A 165 27.47 -2.90 -1.44
N ARG A 166 27.50 -4.22 -1.67
CA ARG A 166 27.27 -5.28 -0.66
C ARG A 166 25.94 -5.12 0.08
N TYR A 167 24.88 -4.82 -0.67
CA TYR A 167 23.52 -4.79 -0.14
C TYR A 167 22.56 -5.62 -0.98
N ALA A 168 21.46 -6.03 -0.37
CA ALA A 168 20.41 -6.81 -1.01
C ALA A 168 19.03 -6.25 -0.66
N ILE A 169 18.07 -6.47 -1.54
CA ILE A 169 16.67 -6.08 -1.43
C ILE A 169 15.84 -7.35 -1.55
N ILE A 170 15.14 -7.70 -0.49
CA ILE A 170 14.10 -8.74 -0.52
C ILE A 170 12.84 -8.07 -1.09
N ILE A 171 12.32 -8.58 -2.19
CA ILE A 171 11.24 -7.97 -2.98
C ILE A 171 9.96 -8.78 -2.82
N ASP A 172 8.87 -8.06 -2.61
CA ASP A 172 7.51 -8.61 -2.57
C ASP A 172 6.59 -7.74 -3.44
N ALA A 173 6.07 -8.30 -4.52
CA ALA A 173 5.20 -7.66 -5.48
C ALA A 173 3.74 -8.01 -5.17
N LYS A 174 2.93 -6.99 -4.92
CA LYS A 174 1.51 -7.12 -4.56
C LYS A 174 0.64 -6.50 -5.63
N SER A 175 0.07 -7.35 -6.50
CA SER A 175 -0.96 -6.92 -7.44
C SER A 175 -2.32 -6.82 -6.74
N ARG A 176 -2.88 -5.61 -6.66
CA ARG A 176 -4.16 -5.33 -5.98
C ARG A 176 -4.90 -4.20 -6.69
N SER A 177 -6.15 -4.48 -7.07
CA SER A 177 -7.05 -3.53 -7.72
C SER A 177 -7.32 -2.28 -6.86
N ASN A 178 -7.51 -2.49 -5.55
CA ASN A 178 -7.84 -1.43 -4.61
C ASN A 178 -6.63 -0.83 -3.88
N GLY A 179 -5.41 -1.23 -4.23
CA GLY A 179 -4.20 -0.90 -3.49
C GLY A 179 -3.88 -1.94 -2.43
N TYR A 180 -2.62 -1.97 -2.01
CA TYR A 180 -2.13 -2.90 -1.02
C TYR A 180 -2.21 -2.34 0.39
N LYS A 181 -2.66 -3.18 1.32
CA LYS A 181 -2.77 -2.86 2.75
C LYS A 181 -1.87 -3.78 3.55
N LEU A 182 -0.87 -3.21 4.22
CA LEU A 182 -0.02 -3.95 5.14
C LEU A 182 -0.80 -4.37 6.40
N GLY A 183 -0.40 -5.50 7.00
CA GLY A 183 -1.06 -6.08 8.17
C GLY A 183 -1.75 -7.43 7.93
N THR A 184 -2.03 -7.80 6.67
CA THR A 184 -2.63 -9.11 6.35
C THR A 184 -1.62 -10.25 6.42
N ASP A 185 -0.39 -9.98 6.01
CA ASP A 185 0.61 -11.00 5.74
C ASP A 185 1.89 -10.85 6.60
N ASP A 186 1.88 -9.96 7.60
CA ASP A 186 3.05 -9.55 8.38
C ASP A 186 3.83 -10.74 8.94
N ARG A 187 3.15 -11.78 9.45
CA ARG A 187 3.82 -12.99 9.94
C ARG A 187 4.62 -13.70 8.86
N GLN A 188 4.04 -13.88 7.68
CA GLN A 188 4.70 -14.56 6.56
C GLN A 188 5.91 -13.75 6.10
N ILE A 189 5.73 -12.42 6.02
CA ILE A 189 6.78 -11.45 5.69
C ILE A 189 7.96 -11.56 6.65
N ILE A 190 7.69 -11.52 7.96
CA ILE A 190 8.71 -11.63 9.00
C ILE A 190 9.49 -12.94 8.89
N GLU A 191 8.79 -14.06 8.66
CA GLU A 191 9.41 -15.38 8.57
C GLU A 191 10.40 -15.48 7.40
N TYR A 192 10.02 -15.05 6.18
CA TYR A 192 10.95 -15.13 5.06
C TYR A 192 12.05 -14.07 5.14
N ILE A 193 11.79 -12.87 5.68
CA ILE A 193 12.86 -11.88 5.90
C ILE A 193 13.94 -12.47 6.80
N ASN A 194 13.55 -13.06 7.93
CA ASN A 194 14.50 -13.65 8.88
C ASN A 194 15.27 -14.84 8.27
N LYS A 195 14.59 -15.69 7.49
CA LYS A 195 15.22 -16.80 6.74
C LYS A 195 16.29 -16.27 5.77
N PHE A 196 15.95 -15.34 4.90
CA PHE A 196 16.84 -14.88 3.84
C PHE A 196 17.92 -13.93 4.36
N LYS A 197 17.66 -13.20 5.44
CA LYS A 197 18.67 -12.34 6.08
C LYS A 197 19.89 -13.14 6.52
N GLY A 198 19.69 -14.29 7.17
CA GLY A 198 20.80 -15.17 7.56
C GLY A 198 21.54 -15.80 6.37
N ILE A 199 20.86 -16.03 5.24
CA ILE A 199 21.49 -16.53 4.02
C ILE A 199 22.36 -15.44 3.38
N LEU A 200 21.80 -14.24 3.22
CA LEU A 200 22.46 -13.09 2.59
C LEU A 200 23.64 -12.58 3.41
N ASP A 201 23.54 -12.56 4.74
CA ASP A 201 24.65 -12.15 5.59
C ASP A 201 25.84 -13.11 5.47
N ARG A 202 25.60 -14.43 5.36
CA ARG A 202 26.66 -15.42 5.09
C ARG A 202 27.28 -15.29 3.69
N GLN A 203 26.53 -14.73 2.74
CA GLN A 203 27.05 -14.36 1.41
C GLN A 203 27.77 -12.99 1.44
N GLY A 204 27.76 -12.31 2.60
CA GLY A 204 28.43 -11.05 2.90
C GLY A 204 27.68 -9.81 2.43
N PHE A 205 26.34 -9.89 2.33
CA PHE A 205 25.46 -8.72 2.20
C PHE A 205 25.01 -8.28 3.59
N HIS A 206 25.63 -7.23 4.12
CA HIS A 206 25.37 -6.78 5.50
C HIS A 206 24.26 -5.73 5.59
N LYS A 207 23.87 -5.14 4.45
CA LYS A 207 22.76 -4.20 4.35
C LYS A 207 21.63 -4.87 3.59
N ILE A 208 20.57 -5.20 4.31
CA ILE A 208 19.43 -5.94 3.75
C ILE A 208 18.19 -5.09 3.95
N TYR A 209 17.49 -4.83 2.85
CA TYR A 209 16.26 -4.05 2.83
C TYR A 209 15.10 -4.95 2.44
N PHE A 210 13.89 -4.57 2.86
CA PHE A 210 12.67 -5.19 2.39
C PHE A 210 11.87 -4.14 1.61
N LEU A 211 11.44 -4.50 0.40
CA LEU A 211 10.73 -3.62 -0.50
C LEU A 211 9.45 -4.27 -0.99
N ILE A 212 8.33 -3.58 -0.78
CA ILE A 212 7.05 -3.98 -1.36
C ILE A 212 6.76 -3.11 -2.57
N VAL A 213 6.41 -3.75 -3.69
CA VAL A 213 6.03 -3.09 -4.94
C VAL A 213 4.54 -3.32 -5.20
N SER A 214 3.76 -2.28 -5.43
CA SER A 214 2.32 -2.40 -5.72
C SER A 214 1.86 -1.26 -6.63
N SER A 215 0.59 -1.24 -7.05
CA SER A 215 0.00 -0.11 -7.79
C SER A 215 -0.05 1.15 -6.92
N ARG A 216 -0.53 0.98 -5.67
CA ARG A 216 -0.69 2.02 -4.65
C ARG A 216 -0.78 1.37 -3.28
N PHE A 217 -0.64 2.16 -2.22
CA PHE A 217 -0.78 1.69 -0.85
C PHE A 217 -1.99 2.34 -0.18
N GLU A 218 -2.87 1.54 0.42
CA GLU A 218 -3.89 2.09 1.33
C GLU A 218 -3.16 2.70 2.54
N THR A 219 -3.73 3.78 3.13
CA THR A 219 -3.15 4.49 4.28
C THR A 219 -2.46 3.53 5.22
N THR A 220 -1.13 3.54 5.15
CA THR A 220 -0.32 2.53 5.81
C THR A 220 -0.49 2.74 7.29
N SER A 221 -0.96 1.73 8.03
CA SER A 221 -0.78 1.80 9.47
C SER A 221 0.71 1.71 9.72
N CYS A 222 1.33 2.81 10.17
CA CYS A 222 2.74 2.86 10.58
C CYS A 222 3.10 1.66 11.48
N ASN A 223 2.11 1.13 12.21
CA ASN A 223 2.21 -0.06 13.05
C ASN A 223 2.75 -1.31 12.33
N SER A 224 2.33 -1.64 11.11
CA SER A 224 2.79 -2.87 10.44
C SER A 224 4.22 -2.75 9.95
N ILE A 225 4.59 -1.61 9.36
CA ILE A 225 5.98 -1.32 8.98
C ILE A 225 6.87 -1.34 10.22
N ASN A 226 6.43 -0.70 11.30
CA ASN A 226 7.16 -0.69 12.56
C ASN A 226 7.27 -2.09 13.16
N ASN A 227 6.21 -2.91 13.08
CA ASN A 227 6.23 -4.28 13.56
C ASN A 227 7.25 -5.14 12.79
N ILE A 228 7.22 -5.11 11.46
CA ILE A 228 8.22 -5.80 10.63
C ILE A 228 9.63 -5.32 10.97
N LYS A 229 9.83 -4.00 11.12
CA LYS A 229 11.12 -3.42 11.49
C LYS A 229 11.60 -3.90 12.87
N ILE A 230 10.72 -3.94 13.87
CA ILE A 230 11.04 -4.39 15.22
C ILE A 230 11.43 -5.88 15.21
N GLU A 231 10.61 -6.72 14.57
CA GLU A 231 10.76 -8.17 14.58
C GLU A 231 11.93 -8.68 13.73
N THR A 232 12.33 -7.93 12.69
CA THR A 232 13.36 -8.38 11.75
C THR A 232 14.62 -7.51 11.75
N ASN A 233 14.58 -6.33 12.39
CA ASN A 233 15.57 -5.28 12.26
C ASN A 233 15.91 -4.99 10.78
N THR A 234 14.88 -4.87 9.95
CA THR A 234 14.97 -4.65 8.49
C THR A 234 14.16 -3.43 8.10
N ILE A 235 14.76 -2.52 7.35
CA ILE A 235 14.05 -1.34 6.86
C ILE A 235 13.07 -1.77 5.77
N THR A 236 11.79 -1.51 6.01
CA THR A 236 10.70 -1.84 5.09
C THR A 236 10.26 -0.60 4.33
N SER A 237 10.49 -0.60 3.01
CA SER A 237 10.08 0.47 2.10
C SER A 237 8.94 0.00 1.21
N LEU A 238 8.13 0.94 0.73
CA LEU A 238 7.03 0.71 -0.20
C LEU A 238 7.24 1.58 -1.44
N ILE A 239 7.07 1.05 -2.65
CA ILE A 239 7.16 1.84 -3.88
C ILE A 239 6.05 1.46 -4.86
N SER A 240 5.47 2.46 -5.53
CA SER A 240 4.50 2.18 -6.58
C SER A 240 5.18 1.68 -7.85
N SER A 241 4.49 0.85 -8.64
CA SER A 241 5.00 0.37 -9.94
C SER A 241 5.33 1.52 -10.88
N GLY A 242 4.51 2.59 -10.89
CA GLY A 242 4.76 3.77 -11.71
C GLY A 242 6.04 4.53 -11.33
N LEU A 243 6.32 4.67 -10.04
CA LEU A 243 7.59 5.28 -9.57
C LEU A 243 8.79 4.39 -9.90
N LEU A 244 8.65 3.07 -9.81
CA LEU A 244 9.69 2.13 -10.21
C LEU A 244 9.98 2.22 -11.72
N LEU A 245 8.95 2.31 -12.56
CA LEU A 245 9.10 2.53 -14.01
C LEU A 245 9.75 3.88 -14.31
N LYS A 246 9.41 4.93 -13.57
CA LYS A 246 10.05 6.24 -13.70
C LYS A 246 11.55 6.18 -13.43
N ILE A 247 11.96 5.43 -12.40
CA ILE A 247 13.38 5.20 -12.10
C ILE A 247 14.05 4.43 -13.24
N LEU A 248 13.44 3.36 -13.74
CA LEU A 248 13.96 2.57 -14.86
C LEU A 248 14.11 3.40 -16.13
N ALA A 249 13.09 4.20 -16.48
CA ALA A 249 13.13 5.08 -17.64
C ALA A 249 14.33 6.03 -17.57
N LYS A 250 14.61 6.59 -16.38
CA LYS A 250 15.75 7.49 -16.17
C LYS A 250 17.08 6.76 -16.27
N LYS A 251 17.17 5.53 -15.76
CA LYS A 251 18.34 4.66 -15.95
C LYS A 251 18.61 4.42 -17.43
N ILE A 252 17.58 4.16 -18.24
CA ILE A 252 17.76 3.88 -19.67
C ILE A 252 18.11 5.14 -20.45
N GLU A 253 17.52 6.29 -20.07
CA GLU A 253 17.88 7.59 -20.65
C GLU A 253 19.35 7.97 -20.37
N LEU A 254 19.83 7.73 -19.13
CA LEU A 254 21.16 8.14 -18.66
C LEU A 254 21.92 6.96 -18.00
N PRO A 255 22.31 5.92 -18.77
CA PRO A 255 22.79 4.66 -18.20
C PRO A 255 24.08 4.78 -17.39
N ARG A 256 24.97 5.70 -17.74
CA ARG A 256 26.26 5.89 -17.05
C ARG A 256 26.15 6.69 -15.75
N LEU A 257 25.04 7.36 -15.52
CA LEU A 257 24.82 8.22 -14.35
C LEU A 257 23.99 7.53 -13.27
N PHE A 258 23.36 6.40 -13.60
CA PHE A 258 22.61 5.62 -12.64
C PHE A 258 23.56 4.87 -11.70
N ASP A 259 23.47 5.15 -10.40
CA ASP A 259 24.32 4.55 -9.38
C ASP A 259 23.46 3.82 -8.34
N LEU A 260 23.72 2.52 -8.18
CA LEU A 260 23.05 1.67 -7.20
C LEU A 260 23.33 2.09 -5.74
N LYS A 261 24.44 2.79 -5.49
CA LYS A 261 24.71 3.39 -4.17
C LYS A 261 23.79 4.58 -3.88
N GLU A 262 23.46 5.38 -4.89
CA GLU A 262 22.46 6.44 -4.74
C GLU A 262 21.04 5.84 -4.65
N PHE A 263 20.75 4.79 -5.42
CA PHE A 263 19.47 4.07 -5.31
C PHE A 263 19.24 3.52 -3.90
N GLN A 264 20.28 2.98 -3.25
CA GLN A 264 20.23 2.52 -1.87
C GLN A 264 19.69 3.59 -0.90
N LYS A 265 19.94 4.89 -1.16
CA LYS A 265 19.45 5.99 -0.31
C LYS A 265 17.92 6.16 -0.37
N LEU A 266 17.25 5.59 -1.36
CA LEU A 266 15.78 5.51 -1.35
C LEU A 266 15.27 4.52 -0.28
N LEU A 267 16.11 3.56 0.13
CA LEU A 267 15.72 2.46 1.00
C LEU A 267 16.11 2.66 2.47
N ILE A 268 16.81 3.74 2.83
CA ILE A 268 17.32 3.96 4.21
C ILE A 268 16.25 4.39 5.21
N GLU A 269 15.09 4.82 4.74
CA GLU A 269 13.96 5.22 5.56
C GLU A 269 12.79 4.26 5.31
N SER A 270 12.17 3.78 6.40
CA SER A 270 10.97 2.96 6.30
C SER A 270 9.77 3.79 5.87
N GLY A 271 8.83 3.17 5.15
CA GLY A 271 7.64 3.86 4.64
C GLY A 271 7.61 3.94 3.13
N GLU A 272 6.69 4.76 2.62
CA GLU A 272 6.51 4.94 1.18
C GLU A 272 7.63 5.80 0.58
N ILE A 273 8.16 5.34 -0.55
CA ILE A 273 9.04 6.09 -1.42
C ILE A 273 8.15 6.97 -2.29
N THR A 274 8.06 8.25 -1.94
CA THR A 274 7.20 9.22 -2.61
C THR A 274 7.82 9.76 -3.89
N GLU A 275 6.99 10.37 -4.74
CA GLU A 275 7.41 11.11 -5.93
C GLU A 275 8.48 12.17 -5.62
N GLU A 276 8.37 12.85 -4.47
CA GLU A 276 9.37 13.84 -4.04
C GLU A 276 10.73 13.17 -3.76
N ARG A 277 10.75 12.01 -3.09
CA ARG A 277 11.99 11.26 -2.82
C ARG A 277 12.62 10.76 -4.12
N VAL A 278 11.82 10.25 -5.05
CA VAL A 278 12.29 9.82 -6.38
C VAL A 278 12.83 11.01 -7.17
N SER A 279 12.10 12.12 -7.24
CA SER A 279 12.54 13.33 -7.95
C SER A 279 13.86 13.87 -7.42
N ARG A 280 14.06 13.85 -6.09
CA ARG A 280 15.32 14.25 -5.44
C ARG A 280 16.48 13.29 -5.73
N PHE A 281 16.19 11.99 -5.86
CA PHE A 281 17.16 11.00 -6.31
C PHE A 281 17.54 11.24 -7.77
N LEU A 282 16.55 11.37 -8.66
CA LEU A 282 16.77 11.59 -10.10
C LEU A 282 17.43 12.93 -10.41
N SER A 283 17.25 13.96 -9.57
CA SER A 283 17.93 15.25 -9.77
C SER A 283 19.45 15.17 -9.59
N LYS A 284 19.96 14.12 -8.94
CA LYS A 284 21.39 13.85 -8.81
C LYS A 284 21.97 13.08 -9.99
N ILE A 285 21.09 12.54 -10.86
CA ILE A 285 21.41 11.80 -12.08
C ILE A 285 21.25 12.77 -13.26
N LYS A 286 22.10 13.79 -13.30
CA LYS A 286 22.09 14.84 -14.35
C LYS A 286 23.51 15.12 -14.80
#